data_AF-A0A2V4TU15-F1
#
_entry.id   AF-A0A2V4TU15-F1
#
_cell.length_a   1.000
_cell.length_b   1.000
_cell.length_c   1.000
_cell.angle_alpha   90.00
_cell.angle_beta   90.00
_cell.angle_gamma   90.00
#
_symmetry.space_group_name_H-M   'P 1'
#
loop_
_entity.id
_entity.type
_entity.pdbx_description
1 polymer ?
#
loop_
_entity_poly.entity_id
_entity_poly.type
_entity_poly.pdbx_seq_one_letter_code
_entity_poly.pdbx_strand_id
1 'polypeptide(L)' 'MSDPDRASDPTVAAELLALFLADRELAIKKALLAGNMAMARQLVNGGTNGLDRFEDAFERGSSLIPDLAAD' A
#
# COMPACT_ATOMS: atom_id res chain seq x y z
N MET A 1 -20.05 6.86 11.21
CA MET A 1 -18.93 6.37 12.04
C MET A 1 -19.46 6.17 13.44
N SER A 2 -19.97 4.98 13.79
CA SER A 2 -20.54 4.71 15.13
C SER A 2 -19.90 3.52 15.84
N ASP A 3 -18.92 2.86 15.21
CA ASP A 3 -18.22 1.71 15.78
C ASP A 3 -16.83 1.55 15.12
N PRO A 4 -15.80 2.28 15.59
CA PRO A 4 -14.45 2.22 15.04
C PRO A 4 -13.74 0.89 15.32
N ASP A 5 -14.14 0.17 16.37
CA ASP A 5 -13.48 -1.08 16.80
C ASP A 5 -13.67 -2.20 15.76
N ARG A 6 -14.76 -2.14 14.99
CA ARG A 6 -15.01 -3.04 13.85
C ARG A 6 -13.97 -2.94 12.74
N ALA A 7 -13.18 -1.86 12.65
CA ALA A 7 -12.08 -1.79 11.68
C ALA A 7 -10.96 -2.80 12.00
N SER A 8 -10.96 -3.40 13.19
CA SER A 8 -10.04 -4.49 13.56
C SER A 8 -10.55 -5.88 13.16
N ASP A 9 -11.82 -5.99 12.72
CA ASP A 9 -12.31 -7.24 12.11
C ASP A 9 -11.54 -7.49 10.80
N PRO A 10 -10.94 -8.68 10.59
CA PRO A 10 -10.07 -8.92 9.44
C PRO A 10 -10.74 -8.69 8.09
N THR A 11 -12.03 -9.04 7.95
CA THR A 11 -12.77 -8.86 6.70
C THR A 11 -13.04 -7.39 6.46
N VAL A 12 -13.55 -6.69 7.47
CA VAL A 12 -13.78 -5.24 7.37
C VAL A 12 -12.48 -4.48 7.12
N ALA A 13 -11.39 -4.86 7.79
CA ALA A 13 -10.06 -4.26 7.60
C ALA A 13 -9.56 -4.42 6.16
N ALA A 14 -9.70 -5.63 5.60
CA ALA A 14 -9.29 -5.91 4.22
C ALA A 14 -10.12 -5.10 3.20
N GLU A 15 -11.44 -5.01 3.39
CA GLU A 15 -12.32 -4.21 2.53
C GLU A 15 -11.97 -2.72 2.59
N LEU A 16 -11.77 -2.18 3.79
CA LEU A 16 -11.37 -0.78 3.97
C LEU A 16 -10.00 -0.49 3.32
N LEU A 17 -9.03 -1.40 3.49
CA LEU A 17 -7.72 -1.27 2.86
C LEU A 17 -7.85 -1.30 1.33
N ALA A 18 -8.64 -2.22 0.77
CA ALA A 18 -8.84 -2.32 -0.67
C ALA A 18 -9.49 -1.06 -1.25
N LEU A 19 -10.53 -0.53 -0.60
CA LEU A 19 -11.19 0.71 -1.02
C LEU A 19 -10.23 1.91 -0.98
N PHE A 20 -9.42 2.01 0.08
CA PHE A 20 -8.42 3.06 0.21
C PHE A 20 -7.36 2.99 -0.90
N LEU A 21 -6.84 1.79 -1.18
CA LEU A 21 -5.84 1.59 -2.23
C LEU A 21 -6.43 1.87 -3.62
N ALA A 22 -7.68 1.48 -3.88
CA ALA A 22 -8.36 1.71 -5.16
C ALA A 22 -8.50 3.22 -5.47
N ASP A 23 -8.85 4.05 -4.49
CA ASP A 23 -8.96 5.51 -4.64
C ASP A 23 -7.63 6.17 -5.06
N ARG A 24 -6.51 5.59 -4.63
CA ARG A 24 -5.16 6.12 -4.85
C ARG A 24 -4.35 5.33 -5.88
N GLU A 25 -4.94 4.31 -6.50
CA GLU A 25 -4.23 3.27 -7.24
C GLU A 25 -3.29 3.84 -8.31
N LEU A 26 -3.83 4.71 -9.18
CA LEU A 26 -3.06 5.28 -10.28
C LEU A 26 -1.87 6.12 -9.78
N ALA A 27 -2.07 6.89 -8.71
CA ALA A 27 -1.02 7.73 -8.15
C ALA A 27 0.09 6.88 -7.50
N ILE A 28 -0.30 5.84 -6.75
CA ILE A 28 0.63 4.90 -6.13
C ILE A 28 1.45 4.19 -7.21
N LYS A 29 0.79 3.63 -8.24
CA LYS A 29 1.47 2.93 -9.34
C LYS A 29 2.46 3.84 -10.08
N LYS A 30 2.09 5.09 -10.36
CA LYS A 30 3.01 6.06 -10.99
C LYS A 30 4.22 6.34 -10.12
N ALA A 31 4.05 6.51 -8.81
CA ALA A 31 5.16 6.72 -7.89
C ALA A 31 6.10 5.50 -7.85
N LEU A 32 5.54 4.29 -7.78
CA LEU A 32 6.31 3.03 -7.80
C LEU A 32 7.08 2.85 -9.11
N LEU A 33 6.43 3.05 -10.27
CA LEU A 33 7.08 2.95 -11.58
C LEU A 33 8.20 3.97 -11.79
N ALA A 34 8.09 5.13 -11.14
CA ALA A 34 9.14 6.16 -11.14
C ALA A 34 10.24 5.90 -10.09
N GLY A 35 10.17 4.81 -9.31
CA GLY A 35 11.11 4.52 -8.22
C GLY A 35 10.99 5.48 -7.03
N ASN A 36 9.90 6.25 -6.93
CA ASN A 36 9.73 7.26 -5.89
C ASN A 36 9.00 6.68 -4.67
N MET A 37 9.74 5.94 -3.86
CA MET A 37 9.22 5.26 -2.66
C MET A 37 8.73 6.23 -1.59
N ALA A 38 9.35 7.41 -1.46
CA ALA A 38 8.90 8.46 -0.55
C ALA A 38 7.47 8.93 -0.90
N MET A 39 7.20 9.16 -2.18
CA MET A 39 5.87 9.55 -2.66
C MET A 39 4.86 8.40 -2.50
N ALA A 40 5.25 7.16 -2.81
CA ALA A 40 4.40 5.99 -2.58
C ALA A 40 4.00 5.86 -1.11
N ARG A 41 4.96 6.01 -0.18
CA ARG A 41 4.73 6.00 1.27
C ARG A 41 3.82 7.14 1.73
N GLN A 42 3.99 8.33 1.15
CA GLN A 42 3.13 9.47 1.46
C GLN A 42 1.69 9.24 0.99
N LEU A 43 1.50 8.64 -0.19
CA LEU A 43 0.18 8.36 -0.75
C LEU A 43 -0.59 7.30 0.05
N VAL A 44 0.11 6.30 0.62
CA VAL A 44 -0.52 5.21 1.37
C VAL A 44 -0.77 5.56 2.83
N ASN A 45 0.22 6.14 3.51
CA ASN A 45 0.20 6.25 4.97
C ASN A 45 0.34 7.71 5.48
N GLY A 46 0.58 8.67 4.58
CA GLY A 46 0.84 10.06 4.93
C GLY A 46 2.26 10.31 5.45
N GLY A 47 2.93 11.35 4.92
CA GLY A 47 4.32 11.69 5.26
C GLY A 47 5.35 10.60 4.90
N THR A 48 6.57 10.73 5.42
CA THR A 48 7.71 9.85 5.12
C THR A 48 8.32 9.17 6.35
N ASN A 49 7.68 9.28 7.51
CA ASN A 49 8.15 8.62 8.73
C ASN A 49 8.13 7.09 8.56
N GLY A 50 9.28 6.45 8.79
CA GLY A 50 9.46 5.00 8.58
C GLY A 50 9.57 4.58 7.12
N LEU A 51 10.11 5.44 6.25
CA LEU A 51 10.32 5.15 4.83
C LEU A 51 11.21 3.91 4.63
N ASP A 52 12.26 3.77 5.42
CA ASP A 52 13.15 2.60 5.46
C ASP A 52 12.37 1.28 5.62
N ARG A 53 11.45 1.23 6.59
CA ARG A 53 10.62 0.04 6.85
C ARG A 53 9.59 -0.20 5.76
N PHE A 54 9.12 0.87 5.12
CA PHE A 54 8.18 0.76 4.00
C PHE A 54 8.86 0.15 2.78
N GLU A 55 10.05 0.64 2.42
CA GLU A 55 10.85 0.12 1.31
C GLU A 55 11.18 -1.36 1.53
N ASP A 56 11.72 -1.68 2.69
CA ASP A 56 12.08 -3.05 3.10
C ASP A 56 10.87 -4.01 3.08
N ALA A 57 9.68 -3.57 3.52
CA ALA A 57 8.46 -4.37 3.40
C ALA A 57 8.00 -4.57 1.95
N PHE A 58 8.07 -3.51 1.13
CA PHE A 58 7.69 -3.57 -0.28
C PHE A 58 8.60 -4.51 -1.06
N GLU A 59 9.92 -4.40 -0.88
CA GLU A 59 10.92 -5.23 -1.57
C GLU A 59 10.80 -6.71 -1.21
N ARG A 60 10.58 -7.04 0.07
CA ARG A 60 10.28 -8.42 0.49
C ARG A 60 9.04 -8.96 -0.21
N GLY A 61 7.96 -8.18 -0.24
CA GLY A 61 6.74 -8.59 -0.95
C GLY A 61 7.01 -8.83 -2.43
N SER A 62 7.69 -7.89 -3.08
CA SER A 62 8.03 -7.97 -4.52
C SER A 62 8.92 -9.17 -4.87
N SER A 63 9.82 -9.58 -3.98
CA SER A 63 10.67 -10.76 -4.21
C SER A 63 9.96 -12.10 -4.02
N LEU A 64 8.81 -12.11 -3.32
CA LEU A 64 8.01 -13.30 -3.07
C LEU A 64 6.87 -13.48 -4.07
N ILE A 65 6.43 -12.40 -4.72
CA ILE A 65 5.35 -12.44 -5.72
C ILE A 65 6.00 -12.58 -7.10
N PRO A 66 5.83 -13.72 -7.79
CA PRO A 66 6.31 -13.86 -9.16
C PRO A 66 5.62 -12.83 -10.06
N ASP A 67 6.36 -12.27 -11.02
CA ASP A 67 5.79 -11.37 -12.01
C ASP A 67 4.68 -12.08 -12.78
N LEU A 68 3.43 -11.64 -12.56
CA LEU A 68 2.26 -12.09 -13.32
C LEU A 68 2.27 -11.58 -14.78
N ALA A 69 3.36 -10.93 -15.22
CA ALA A 69 3.52 -10.32 -16.53
C ALA A 69 4.47 -11.10 -17.47
N ALA A 70 4.82 -12.35 -17.13
CA ALA A 70 5.37 -13.31 -18.07
C ALA A 70 4.31 -14.39 -18.33
N ASP A 71 3.34 -14.06 -19.19
CA ASP A 71 2.67 -14.92 -20.18
C ASP A 71 1.60 -14.12 -20.96
#